data_AF-A0A3B3UJX6-F1
#
_entry.id   AF-A0A3B3UJX6-F1
#
_cell.length_a   1.000
_cell.length_b   1.000
_cell.length_c   1.000
_cell.angle_alpha   90.00
_cell.angle_beta   90.00
_cell.angle_gamma   90.00
#
_symmetry.space_group_name_H-M   'P 1'
#
loop_
_entity.id
_entity.type
_entity.pdbx_description
1 polymer ?
#
loop_
_entity_poly.entity_id
_entity_poly.type
_entity_poly.pdbx_seq_one_letter_code
_entity_poly.pdbx_strand_id
1 'polypeptide(L)'
;MNQAAPSQRPVIPQVRYHPSIQMAGSGTTAGATRRPQTRIQPKMVQKNQNSNRTGPAGAHGPPDNDPGPTADQASSKQGQSSRPGAARHTQARTDPRVVQKNQDSSRTDPCLNGGPEPKRDLGSAEDKAPPTPDQVPLDPRAELDRNLLQQVEVLTRGQSTNQDWFHWRKNRITASVAHRIAHSRFVNGKSKAPPLSYLAAITGEGPKVRTRAMSWGIEKEAETLKSAALGQPVRVLECGLFIDSQRPWLAASPDGIVVDARSGRRLLCLEVKCPYKHRHRSVEDACRDDPAFCLQLDGDTPGQAPVYALKKSHSYFTQIQVQLAVTGLDRADLVVFTLKETAIVPVSFDPDLWDETVSKLEVFYRDAVLPHLRQKMQQNAAAGPEL
;
A
#
# COMPACT_ATOMS: atom_id res chain seq x y z
N MET A 1 -22.52 -31.51 -38.87
CA MET A 1 -21.13 -31.12 -38.55
C MET A 1 -21.18 -30.14 -37.38
N ASN A 2 -20.87 -30.60 -36.17
CA ASN A 2 -20.75 -29.73 -35.01
C ASN A 2 -19.40 -29.00 -35.08
N GLN A 3 -19.42 -27.67 -35.26
CA GLN A 3 -18.22 -26.86 -35.08
C GLN A 3 -17.99 -26.70 -33.57
N ALA A 4 -16.92 -27.32 -33.08
CA ALA A 4 -16.42 -27.07 -31.73
C ALA A 4 -15.93 -25.62 -31.64
N ALA A 5 -16.41 -24.88 -30.65
CA ALA A 5 -15.90 -23.55 -30.32
C ALA A 5 -14.39 -23.62 -30.03
N PRO A 6 -13.58 -22.66 -30.48
CA PRO A 6 -12.14 -22.68 -30.24
C PRO A 6 -11.89 -22.56 -28.72
N SER A 7 -11.20 -23.56 -28.19
CA SER A 7 -10.64 -23.53 -26.83
C SER A 7 -9.75 -22.29 -26.72
N GLN A 8 -10.19 -21.28 -25.96
CA GLN A 8 -9.36 -20.15 -25.60
C GLN A 8 -8.19 -20.70 -24.77
N ARG A 9 -6.98 -20.68 -25.35
CA ARG A 9 -5.76 -20.94 -24.58
C ARG A 9 -5.75 -19.96 -23.40
N PRO A 10 -5.51 -20.43 -22.17
CA PRO A 10 -5.37 -19.51 -21.04
C PRO A 10 -4.23 -18.54 -21.37
N VAL A 11 -4.58 -17.26 -21.54
CA VAL A 11 -3.59 -16.19 -21.67
C VAL A 11 -2.96 -16.04 -20.30
N ILE A 12 -1.78 -16.61 -20.12
CA ILE A 12 -0.97 -16.41 -18.92
C ILE A 12 -0.57 -14.93 -18.93
N PRO A 13 -0.92 -14.13 -17.90
CA PRO A 13 -0.53 -12.73 -17.83
C PRO A 13 1.00 -12.60 -17.96
N GLN A 14 1.45 -11.69 -18.82
CA GLN A 14 2.88 -11.45 -18.99
C GLN A 14 3.44 -10.73 -17.75
N VAL A 15 4.49 -11.24 -17.12
CA VAL A 15 5.12 -10.54 -15.99
C VAL A 15 6.27 -9.67 -16.52
N ARG A 16 6.28 -8.39 -16.13
CA ARG A 16 7.22 -7.39 -16.62
C ARG A 16 7.87 -6.64 -15.46
N TYR A 17 9.19 -6.60 -15.46
CA TYR A 17 9.99 -6.04 -14.38
C TYR A 17 10.65 -4.74 -14.82
N HIS A 18 10.78 -3.81 -13.89
CA HIS A 18 11.71 -2.71 -14.06
C HIS A 18 13.15 -3.25 -14.16
N PRO A 19 13.99 -2.79 -15.11
CA PRO A 19 15.34 -3.31 -15.32
C PRO A 19 16.28 -3.19 -14.12
N SER A 20 16.02 -2.26 -13.21
CA SER A 20 16.81 -2.13 -11.97
C SER A 20 16.55 -3.27 -10.97
N ILE A 21 15.49 -4.07 -11.17
CA ILE A 21 15.29 -5.34 -10.49
C ILE A 21 16.01 -6.40 -11.34
N GLN A 22 17.34 -6.39 -11.28
CA GLN A 22 18.14 -7.29 -12.11
C GLN A 22 17.92 -8.73 -11.66
N MET A 23 17.31 -9.56 -12.51
CA MET A 23 17.35 -11.02 -12.41
C MET A 23 18.79 -11.49 -12.61
N ALA A 24 19.30 -12.40 -11.78
CA ALA A 24 20.55 -13.09 -12.09
C ALA A 24 20.37 -13.88 -13.40
N GLY A 25 20.75 -13.26 -14.51
CA GLY A 25 20.71 -13.89 -15.82
C GLY A 25 21.75 -15.00 -15.89
N SER A 26 21.31 -16.16 -16.38
CA SER A 26 22.12 -17.20 -16.98
C SER A 26 23.02 -16.59 -18.06
N GLY A 27 24.19 -16.09 -17.65
CA GLY A 27 25.24 -15.58 -18.51
C GLY A 27 26.27 -16.68 -18.72
N THR A 28 26.28 -17.24 -19.91
CA THR A 28 27.38 -18.03 -20.46
C THR A 28 28.70 -17.31 -20.24
N THR A 29 29.67 -18.07 -19.74
CA THR A 29 31.04 -17.67 -19.44
C THR A 29 31.76 -17.13 -20.68
N ALA A 30 32.22 -15.88 -20.61
CA ALA A 30 33.38 -15.44 -21.37
C ALA A 30 34.24 -14.60 -20.41
N GLY A 31 35.35 -15.20 -19.99
CA GLY A 31 36.28 -14.62 -19.04
C GLY A 31 37.02 -13.41 -19.62
N ALA A 32 37.18 -12.38 -18.80
CA ALA A 32 38.26 -11.43 -18.96
C ALA A 32 38.73 -10.97 -17.58
N THR A 33 40.02 -11.21 -17.37
CA THR A 33 40.82 -11.11 -16.16
C THR A 33 40.90 -9.67 -15.63
N ARG A 34 40.66 -9.51 -14.32
CA ARG A 34 41.02 -8.30 -13.56
C ARG A 34 42.54 -8.21 -13.41
N ARG A 35 43.08 -6.99 -13.54
CA ARG A 35 44.28 -6.54 -12.80
C ARG A 35 44.03 -5.15 -12.19
N PRO A 36 44.57 -4.88 -10.98
CA PRO A 36 44.23 -3.69 -10.19
C PRO A 36 45.16 -2.52 -10.49
N GLN A 37 44.65 -1.29 -10.39
CA GLN A 37 45.48 -0.09 -10.30
C GLN A 37 45.04 0.81 -9.15
N THR A 38 46.05 1.48 -8.63
CA THR A 38 46.23 2.05 -7.30
C THR A 38 45.67 3.46 -7.12
N ARG A 39 45.13 3.68 -5.91
CA ARG A 39 45.10 4.90 -5.09
C ARG A 39 46.04 6.04 -5.52
N ILE A 40 45.48 7.21 -5.88
CA ILE A 40 46.03 8.55 -5.63
C ILE A 40 44.87 9.54 -5.37
N GLN A 41 44.87 10.18 -4.20
CA GLN A 41 44.30 11.52 -3.98
C GLN A 41 45.48 12.51 -4.09
N PRO A 42 45.30 13.79 -4.51
CA PRO A 42 44.92 14.82 -3.54
C PRO A 42 44.20 16.10 -4.05
N LYS A 43 43.66 16.81 -3.05
CA LYS A 43 43.61 18.28 -2.85
C LYS A 43 42.36 19.11 -3.19
N MET A 44 41.88 19.71 -2.10
CA MET A 44 41.04 20.90 -1.94
C MET A 44 41.48 22.08 -2.80
N VAL A 45 40.51 22.86 -3.29
CA VAL A 45 40.63 24.30 -3.51
C VAL A 45 39.42 25.00 -2.90
N GLN A 46 39.70 26.07 -2.16
CA GLN A 46 38.78 26.93 -1.42
C GLN A 46 38.07 27.96 -2.31
N LYS A 47 36.89 28.37 -1.82
CA LYS A 47 36.19 29.67 -1.93
C LYS A 47 36.76 30.71 -2.91
N ASN A 48 35.84 31.32 -3.66
CA ASN A 48 35.78 32.78 -3.71
C ASN A 48 34.34 33.30 -3.76
N GLN A 49 34.13 34.41 -3.03
CA GLN A 49 32.89 35.16 -2.84
C GLN A 49 32.79 36.35 -3.81
N ASN A 50 31.58 36.94 -3.86
CA ASN A 50 31.18 38.26 -4.36
C ASN A 50 30.99 38.36 -5.90
N SER A 51 29.97 39.02 -6.45
CA SER A 51 29.25 40.21 -5.95
C SER A 51 27.84 40.40 -6.54
N ASN A 52 27.05 41.16 -5.77
CA ASN A 52 25.73 41.78 -5.92
C ASN A 52 25.29 42.47 -7.24
N ARG A 53 23.94 42.57 -7.35
CA ARG A 53 23.07 43.64 -7.93
C ARG A 53 23.02 43.75 -9.48
N THR A 54 21.91 43.99 -10.18
CA THR A 54 20.61 44.67 -9.92
C THR A 54 19.65 44.36 -11.08
N GLY A 55 18.32 44.35 -10.86
CA GLY A 55 17.28 44.31 -11.92
C GLY A 55 17.16 45.64 -12.71
N PRO A 56 16.22 45.76 -13.69
CA PRO A 56 14.79 45.88 -13.35
C PRO A 56 13.75 45.29 -14.34
N ALA A 57 12.51 45.32 -13.82
CA ALA A 57 11.14 45.22 -14.33
C ALA A 57 10.75 45.20 -15.84
N GLY A 58 9.63 44.48 -16.09
CA GLY A 58 8.67 44.60 -17.21
C GLY A 58 7.76 43.36 -17.25
N ALA A 59 6.61 43.31 -16.55
CA ALA A 59 5.26 43.76 -16.96
C ALA A 59 4.80 43.22 -18.32
N HIS A 60 3.85 42.26 -18.32
CA HIS A 60 2.69 42.11 -19.22
C HIS A 60 1.92 40.80 -18.89
N GLY A 61 0.70 40.91 -18.34
CA GLY A 61 -0.41 39.94 -18.58
C GLY A 61 -1.17 40.35 -19.87
N PRO A 62 -2.34 39.76 -20.28
CA PRO A 62 -3.32 38.87 -19.61
C PRO A 62 -3.78 37.72 -20.58
N PRO A 63 -5.01 37.13 -20.60
CA PRO A 63 -6.14 37.17 -19.66
C PRO A 63 -6.72 35.81 -19.21
N ASP A 64 -7.58 35.92 -18.20
CA ASP A 64 -8.54 34.94 -17.70
C ASP A 64 -9.49 34.41 -18.79
N ASN A 65 -9.77 33.11 -18.75
CA ASN A 65 -11.01 32.53 -19.25
C ASN A 65 -11.34 31.25 -18.47
N ASP A 66 -12.37 31.38 -17.64
CA ASP A 66 -13.12 30.29 -17.00
C ASP A 66 -14.13 29.73 -18.02
N PRO A 67 -14.35 28.41 -18.06
CA PRO A 67 -15.73 27.97 -18.08
C PRO A 67 -15.95 26.81 -17.12
N GLY A 68 -16.78 27.04 -16.10
CA GLY A 68 -17.53 25.96 -15.46
C GLY A 68 -18.55 25.34 -16.42
N PRO A 69 -19.10 24.17 -16.09
CA PRO A 69 -20.43 23.81 -16.54
C PRO A 69 -21.37 23.71 -15.33
N THR A 70 -22.27 24.69 -15.31
CA THR A 70 -23.71 24.58 -15.09
C THR A 70 -24.28 23.18 -14.86
N ALA A 71 -25.00 23.07 -13.74
CA ALA A 71 -26.11 22.16 -13.57
C ALA A 71 -27.23 22.55 -14.55
N ASP A 72 -27.85 21.55 -15.18
CA ASP A 72 -29.21 21.69 -15.69
C ASP A 72 -30.07 20.53 -15.21
N GLN A 73 -31.19 20.94 -14.60
CA GLN A 73 -32.29 20.13 -14.15
C GLN A 73 -33.11 19.64 -15.35
N ALA A 74 -33.68 18.44 -15.26
CA ALA A 74 -34.91 18.11 -15.96
C ALA A 74 -35.77 17.18 -15.10
N SER A 75 -36.60 17.85 -14.31
CA SER A 75 -37.99 17.57 -13.94
C SER A 75 -38.56 16.14 -14.03
N SER A 76 -39.05 15.74 -12.86
CA SER A 76 -40.09 14.77 -12.54
C SER A 76 -41.34 14.80 -13.44
N LYS A 77 -41.86 13.61 -13.78
CA LYS A 77 -43.31 13.35 -13.90
C LYS A 77 -43.67 11.98 -13.30
N GLN A 78 -44.55 12.02 -12.30
CA GLN A 78 -45.34 10.89 -11.83
C GLN A 78 -46.40 10.51 -12.88
N GLY A 79 -46.71 9.21 -12.98
CA GLY A 79 -47.86 8.68 -13.72
C GLY A 79 -48.14 7.24 -13.29
N GLN A 80 -49.37 7.00 -12.85
CA GLN A 80 -49.90 5.80 -12.18
C GLN A 80 -50.16 4.60 -13.11
N SER A 81 -50.26 3.40 -12.48
CA SER A 81 -51.09 2.23 -12.86
C SER A 81 -50.64 1.46 -14.13
N SER A 82 -50.69 0.13 -14.28
CA SER A 82 -51.59 -0.93 -13.79
C SER A 82 -50.95 -2.31 -14.08
N ARG A 83 -51.26 -3.35 -13.29
CA ARG A 83 -51.08 -4.78 -13.69
C ARG A 83 -52.07 -5.16 -14.81
N PRO A 84 -51.73 -6.12 -15.69
CA PRO A 84 -52.09 -7.55 -15.52
C PRO A 84 -50.89 -8.46 -15.92
N GLY A 85 -50.78 -9.77 -15.74
CA GLY A 85 -51.69 -10.91 -15.61
C GLY A 85 -50.86 -12.13 -16.02
N ALA A 86 -51.02 -13.27 -15.34
CA ALA A 86 -50.13 -14.43 -15.39
C ALA A 86 -50.23 -15.28 -16.67
N ALA A 87 -49.12 -15.94 -17.05
CA ALA A 87 -49.11 -17.23 -17.75
C ALA A 87 -47.84 -18.04 -17.40
N ARG A 88 -48.00 -19.37 -17.35
CA ARG A 88 -47.18 -20.37 -16.63
C ARG A 88 -46.09 -21.08 -17.47
N HIS A 89 -45.16 -21.72 -16.73
CA HIS A 89 -44.36 -22.94 -17.02
C HIS A 89 -43.17 -22.78 -18.00
N THR A 90 -41.98 -23.36 -17.81
CA THR A 90 -41.45 -24.44 -16.94
C THR A 90 -39.91 -24.31 -16.95
N GLN A 91 -39.20 -24.46 -15.82
CA GLN A 91 -37.79 -24.87 -15.84
C GLN A 91 -37.47 -25.85 -14.71
N ALA A 92 -36.76 -26.90 -15.09
CA ALA A 92 -36.47 -28.10 -14.35
C ALA A 92 -35.38 -27.89 -13.28
N ARG A 93 -35.55 -28.65 -12.20
CA ARG A 93 -34.73 -28.72 -11.00
C ARG A 93 -33.62 -29.77 -11.18
N THR A 94 -32.39 -29.44 -10.82
CA THR A 94 -31.35 -30.42 -10.45
C THR A 94 -30.66 -29.96 -9.17
N ASP A 95 -30.65 -30.84 -8.16
CA ASP A 95 -30.11 -30.60 -6.81
C ASP A 95 -28.57 -30.73 -6.77
N PRO A 96 -27.85 -30.03 -5.87
CA PRO A 96 -26.45 -30.31 -5.57
C PRO A 96 -26.29 -31.37 -4.47
N ARG A 97 -25.44 -32.36 -4.74
CA ARG A 97 -25.00 -33.41 -3.80
C ARG A 97 -24.11 -32.86 -2.68
N VAL A 98 -24.47 -33.25 -1.46
CA VAL A 98 -23.68 -33.18 -0.22
C VAL A 98 -22.65 -34.31 -0.20
N VAL A 99 -21.40 -34.03 0.19
CA VAL A 99 -20.38 -35.05 0.50
C VAL A 99 -20.00 -34.92 1.98
N GLN A 100 -20.31 -35.99 2.73
CA GLN A 100 -19.96 -36.20 4.13
C GLN A 100 -18.45 -36.43 4.30
N LYS A 101 -17.88 -35.91 5.40
CA LYS A 101 -16.54 -36.25 5.88
C LYS A 101 -16.69 -37.02 7.19
N ASN A 102 -16.37 -38.32 7.15
CA ASN A 102 -16.35 -39.20 8.32
C ASN A 102 -15.10 -38.95 9.17
N GLN A 103 -15.31 -39.03 10.48
CA GLN A 103 -14.29 -39.23 11.50
C GLN A 103 -13.94 -40.72 11.57
N ASP A 104 -12.66 -41.06 11.79
CA ASP A 104 -12.34 -42.25 12.57
C ASP A 104 -10.97 -42.12 13.24
N SER A 105 -10.84 -42.83 14.36
CA SER A 105 -9.75 -42.74 15.34
C SER A 105 -9.13 -44.11 15.60
N SER A 106 -7.88 -44.10 16.08
CA SER A 106 -7.08 -45.20 16.66
C SER A 106 -6.15 -46.03 15.74
N ARG A 107 -4.82 -45.94 15.97
CA ARG A 107 -3.96 -47.02 16.51
C ARG A 107 -2.45 -46.71 16.44
N THR A 108 -1.84 -46.59 17.63
CA THR A 108 -0.55 -47.14 18.14
C THR A 108 0.79 -47.02 17.37
N ASP A 109 1.79 -46.46 18.08
CA ASP A 109 3.24 -46.38 17.81
C ASP A 109 3.98 -47.75 17.72
N PRO A 110 5.28 -47.77 17.33
CA PRO A 110 6.33 -47.71 18.36
C PRO A 110 7.59 -46.86 18.04
N CYS A 111 8.26 -46.51 19.15
CA CYS A 111 9.40 -45.62 19.42
C CYS A 111 10.72 -45.84 18.66
N LEU A 112 11.54 -44.76 18.57
CA LEU A 112 13.00 -44.81 18.69
C LEU A 112 13.53 -43.65 19.57
N ASN A 113 14.38 -44.02 20.53
CA ASN A 113 15.03 -43.19 21.56
C ASN A 113 16.29 -42.46 21.03
N GLY A 114 16.62 -41.30 21.60
CA GLY A 114 17.96 -40.70 21.46
C GLY A 114 18.18 -39.34 22.15
N GLY A 115 18.51 -39.34 23.44
CA GLY A 115 19.44 -38.38 24.10
C GLY A 115 18.91 -37.01 24.61
N PRO A 116 19.34 -36.54 25.80
CA PRO A 116 18.87 -35.28 26.39
C PRO A 116 19.71 -34.07 25.93
N GLU A 117 19.06 -33.06 25.35
CA GLU A 117 19.67 -31.73 25.13
C GLU A 117 19.41 -30.79 26.33
N PRO A 118 20.33 -29.86 26.62
CA PRO A 118 20.40 -29.16 27.90
C PRO A 118 19.28 -28.12 28.04
N LYS A 119 18.71 -28.05 29.25
CA LYS A 119 17.77 -26.99 29.68
C LYS A 119 18.40 -25.62 29.43
N ARG A 120 17.95 -24.93 28.38
CA ARG A 120 18.07 -23.47 28.29
C ARG A 120 16.89 -22.88 29.02
N ASP A 121 17.21 -22.02 29.96
CA ASP A 121 16.28 -21.26 30.78
C ASP A 121 15.38 -20.41 29.87
N LEU A 122 14.18 -20.91 29.60
CA LEU A 122 13.10 -20.14 28.99
C LEU A 122 12.46 -19.33 30.11
N GLY A 123 13.05 -18.17 30.40
CA GLY A 123 12.42 -17.15 31.23
C GLY A 123 11.08 -16.75 30.63
N SER A 124 10.01 -17.15 31.31
CA SER A 124 8.68 -16.53 31.39
C SER A 124 8.29 -15.60 30.22
N ALA A 125 7.65 -16.15 29.19
CA ALA A 125 6.71 -15.38 28.38
C ALA A 125 5.50 -15.08 29.28
N GLU A 126 5.51 -13.91 29.92
CA GLU A 126 4.43 -13.46 30.80
C GLU A 126 3.10 -13.38 30.06
N ASP A 127 2.06 -13.82 30.75
CA ASP A 127 0.63 -13.78 30.45
C ASP A 127 0.10 -12.32 30.45
N LYS A 128 0.71 -11.45 29.63
CA LYS A 128 0.31 -10.04 29.50
C LYS A 128 -0.88 -9.94 28.53
N ALA A 129 -1.93 -9.26 28.99
CA ALA A 129 -3.12 -8.96 28.19
C ALA A 129 -2.73 -8.32 26.83
N PRO A 130 -3.48 -8.60 25.74
CA PRO A 130 -3.19 -8.02 24.44
C PRO A 130 -3.20 -6.49 24.51
N PRO A 131 -2.37 -5.82 23.70
CA PRO A 131 -2.30 -4.37 23.75
C PRO A 131 -3.63 -3.74 23.33
N THR A 132 -3.93 -2.56 23.87
CA THR A 132 -5.13 -1.79 23.52
C THR A 132 -4.74 -0.42 22.92
N PRO A 133 -5.57 0.16 22.02
CA PRO A 133 -5.26 1.44 21.38
C PRO A 133 -4.94 2.59 22.35
N ASP A 134 -5.53 2.58 23.55
CA ASP A 134 -5.32 3.60 24.59
C ASP A 134 -3.90 3.59 25.16
N GLN A 135 -3.17 2.47 25.02
CA GLN A 135 -1.77 2.34 25.44
C GLN A 135 -0.78 3.01 24.48
N VAL A 136 -1.23 3.42 23.29
CA VAL A 136 -0.42 4.17 22.33
C VAL A 136 -1.02 5.56 22.21
N PRO A 137 -0.57 6.52 23.06
CA PRO A 137 -1.08 7.88 23.04
C PRO A 137 -0.93 8.48 21.65
N LEU A 138 -1.92 9.25 21.23
CA LEU A 138 -1.88 9.98 19.96
C LEU A 138 -1.01 11.25 20.02
N ASP A 139 -0.41 11.53 21.19
CA ASP A 139 0.47 12.67 21.42
C ASP A 139 1.83 12.47 20.72
N PRO A 140 2.26 13.38 19.84
CA PRO A 140 3.59 13.36 19.22
C PRO A 140 4.77 13.32 20.21
N ARG A 141 4.56 13.63 21.48
CA ARG A 141 5.61 13.65 22.53
C ARG A 141 5.77 12.33 23.28
N ALA A 142 4.94 11.32 23.01
CA ALA A 142 5.04 10.03 23.67
C ALA A 142 6.20 9.20 23.11
N GLU A 143 7.10 8.74 23.98
CA GLU A 143 8.07 7.70 23.61
C GLU A 143 7.35 6.34 23.56
N LEU A 144 7.28 5.76 22.36
CA LEU A 144 6.63 4.46 22.15
C LEU A 144 7.62 3.31 22.27
N ASP A 145 7.28 2.31 23.09
CA ASP A 145 8.03 1.06 23.17
C ASP A 145 7.95 0.29 21.84
N ARG A 146 9.11 -0.04 21.27
CA ARG A 146 9.20 -0.82 20.04
C ARG A 146 8.57 -2.21 20.18
N ASN A 147 8.65 -2.82 21.36
CA ASN A 147 8.05 -4.13 21.60
C ASN A 147 6.52 -4.04 21.53
N LEU A 148 5.92 -3.00 22.12
CA LEU A 148 4.48 -2.74 22.01
C LEU A 148 4.06 -2.59 20.54
N LEU A 149 4.79 -1.80 19.74
CA LEU A 149 4.47 -1.62 18.33
C LEU A 149 4.58 -2.90 17.51
N GLN A 150 5.55 -3.75 17.84
CA GLN A 150 5.68 -5.07 17.23
C GLN A 150 4.50 -5.99 17.62
N GLN A 151 4.05 -5.95 18.88
CA GLN A 151 2.87 -6.70 19.30
C GLN A 151 1.61 -6.22 18.58
N VAL A 152 1.45 -4.91 18.38
CA VAL A 152 0.34 -4.35 17.59
C VAL A 152 0.38 -4.85 16.15
N GLU A 153 1.54 -4.83 15.50
CA GLU A 153 1.68 -5.35 14.14
C GLU A 153 1.23 -6.81 14.06
N VAL A 154 1.70 -7.66 14.97
CA VAL A 154 1.32 -9.09 15.03
C VAL A 154 -0.17 -9.27 15.32
N LEU A 155 -0.71 -8.56 16.31
CA LEU A 155 -2.12 -8.60 16.70
C LEU A 155 -3.04 -8.24 15.54
N THR A 156 -2.60 -7.35 14.66
CA THR A 156 -3.42 -6.77 13.58
C THR A 156 -3.18 -7.41 12.20
N ARG A 157 -2.43 -8.51 12.12
CA ARG A 157 -2.26 -9.30 10.87
C ARG A 157 -3.60 -9.84 10.38
N GLY A 158 -3.72 -10.05 9.07
CA GLY A 158 -5.01 -10.34 8.39
C GLY A 158 -5.75 -9.07 7.94
N GLN A 159 -5.37 -7.91 8.45
CA GLN A 159 -5.83 -6.59 7.99
C GLN A 159 -7.36 -6.50 7.90
N SER A 160 -7.96 -6.50 6.70
CA SER A 160 -9.42 -6.39 6.54
C SER A 160 -10.22 -7.54 7.15
N THR A 161 -9.61 -8.69 7.40
CA THR A 161 -10.28 -9.83 8.07
C THR A 161 -10.11 -9.78 9.59
N ASN A 162 -9.36 -8.81 10.11
CA ASN A 162 -9.06 -8.66 11.52
C ASN A 162 -9.72 -7.39 12.08
N GLN A 163 -10.58 -7.55 13.10
CA GLN A 163 -11.29 -6.42 13.69
C GLN A 163 -10.36 -5.48 14.49
N ASP A 164 -9.32 -6.03 15.13
CA ASP A 164 -8.34 -5.23 15.87
C ASP A 164 -7.59 -4.29 14.93
N TRP A 165 -7.34 -4.72 13.68
CA TRP A 165 -6.74 -3.85 12.67
C TRP A 165 -7.57 -2.58 12.45
N PHE A 166 -8.90 -2.67 12.43
CA PHE A 166 -9.76 -1.48 12.33
C PHE A 166 -9.71 -0.62 13.59
N HIS A 167 -9.71 -1.25 14.78
CA HIS A 167 -9.62 -0.54 16.06
C HIS A 167 -8.31 0.25 16.18
N TRP A 168 -7.18 -0.37 15.85
CA TRP A 168 -5.86 0.25 15.90
C TRP A 168 -5.64 1.34 14.84
N ARG A 169 -6.35 1.29 13.71
CA ARG A 169 -6.32 2.36 12.69
C ARG A 169 -7.10 3.60 13.09
N LYS A 170 -8.11 3.46 13.95
CA LYS A 170 -8.97 4.57 14.36
C LYS A 170 -8.12 5.69 14.96
N ASN A 171 -8.45 6.92 14.60
CA ASN A 171 -7.78 8.15 15.05
C ASN A 171 -6.34 8.33 14.56
N ARG A 172 -5.87 7.50 13.62
CA ARG A 172 -4.56 7.61 12.97
C ARG A 172 -4.70 7.93 11.49
N ILE A 173 -3.85 8.83 10.99
CA ILE A 173 -3.70 9.06 9.55
C ILE A 173 -3.04 7.81 8.97
N THR A 174 -3.70 7.19 8.00
CA THR A 174 -3.18 5.99 7.33
C THR A 174 -2.63 6.31 5.94
N ALA A 175 -1.65 5.52 5.48
CA ALA A 175 -0.99 5.72 4.19
C ALA A 175 -1.95 5.98 3.01
N SER A 176 -3.06 5.26 2.93
CA SER A 176 -4.04 5.37 1.82
C SER A 176 -4.86 6.66 1.82
N VAL A 177 -4.90 7.40 2.94
CA VAL A 177 -5.58 8.71 3.01
C VAL A 177 -4.60 9.89 2.94
N ALA A 178 -3.31 9.64 3.17
CA ALA A 178 -2.27 10.66 3.29
C ALA A 178 -2.19 11.60 2.07
N HIS A 179 -2.25 11.06 0.85
CA HIS A 179 -2.17 11.88 -0.36
C HIS A 179 -3.27 12.95 -0.41
N ARG A 180 -4.53 12.57 -0.10
CA ARG A 180 -5.68 13.49 -0.11
C ARG A 180 -5.55 14.57 0.95
N ILE A 181 -4.99 14.22 2.11
CA ILE A 181 -4.74 15.16 3.20
C ILE A 181 -3.68 16.17 2.80
N ALA A 182 -2.51 15.69 2.34
CA ALA A 182 -1.38 16.53 1.93
C ALA A 182 -1.73 17.48 0.77
N HIS A 183 -2.65 17.10 -0.11
CA HIS A 183 -3.10 17.94 -1.22
C HIS A 183 -4.42 18.68 -0.91
N SER A 184 -4.92 18.61 0.32
CA SER A 184 -6.16 19.26 0.69
C SER A 184 -6.03 20.78 0.69
N ARG A 185 -7.12 21.48 0.37
CA ARG A 185 -7.15 22.95 0.45
C ARG A 185 -6.83 23.47 1.86
N PHE A 186 -7.17 22.70 2.89
CA PHE A 186 -6.93 23.06 4.29
C PHE A 186 -5.44 23.20 4.61
N VAL A 187 -4.66 22.13 4.41
CA VAL A 187 -3.22 22.14 4.73
C VAL A 187 -2.40 23.05 3.80
N ASN A 188 -2.95 23.37 2.62
CA ASN A 188 -2.32 24.28 1.65
C ASN A 188 -2.82 25.72 1.78
N GLY A 189 -3.47 26.09 2.88
CA GLY A 189 -3.87 27.47 3.19
C GLY A 189 -5.02 28.05 2.34
N LYS A 190 -5.66 27.22 1.51
CA LYS A 190 -6.77 27.60 0.61
C LYS A 190 -8.16 27.41 1.26
N SER A 191 -8.22 26.91 2.48
CA SER A 191 -9.45 26.75 3.27
C SER A 191 -9.13 26.83 4.76
N LYS A 192 -10.01 27.47 5.55
CA LYS A 192 -9.93 27.46 7.02
C LYS A 192 -10.62 26.24 7.64
N ALA A 193 -11.49 25.56 6.91
CA ALA A 193 -12.24 24.41 7.41
C ALA A 193 -11.62 23.10 6.88
N PRO A 194 -11.40 22.09 7.76
CA PRO A 194 -10.95 20.79 7.34
C PRO A 194 -12.07 20.00 6.65
N PRO A 195 -11.76 19.14 5.65
CA PRO A 195 -12.77 18.33 5.00
C PRO A 195 -13.35 17.27 5.95
N LEU A 196 -14.64 17.35 6.23
CA LEU A 196 -15.34 16.43 7.15
C LEU A 196 -15.21 14.95 6.73
N SER A 197 -15.18 14.68 5.43
CA SER A 197 -15.00 13.32 4.91
C SER A 197 -13.64 12.73 5.25
N TYR A 198 -12.60 13.56 5.42
CA TYR A 198 -11.26 13.10 5.78
C TYR A 198 -11.19 12.85 7.29
N LEU A 199 -11.84 13.70 8.09
CA LEU A 199 -12.01 13.45 9.53
C LEU A 199 -12.75 12.13 9.77
N ALA A 200 -13.89 11.91 9.11
CA ALA A 200 -14.66 10.68 9.24
C ALA A 200 -13.82 9.44 8.84
N ALA A 201 -13.03 9.53 7.77
CA ALA A 201 -12.15 8.44 7.35
C ALA A 201 -11.07 8.10 8.39
N ILE A 202 -10.57 9.09 9.14
CA ILE A 202 -9.55 8.90 10.20
C ILE A 202 -10.20 8.40 11.49
N THR A 203 -11.36 8.94 11.88
CA THR A 203 -12.05 8.58 13.13
C THR A 203 -12.89 7.31 13.04
N GLY A 204 -12.85 6.61 11.90
CA GLY A 204 -13.58 5.35 11.71
C GLY A 204 -15.08 5.49 11.44
N GLU A 205 -15.54 6.69 11.07
CA GLU A 205 -16.94 7.01 10.71
C GLU A 205 -17.17 7.08 9.21
N GLY A 206 -16.09 6.99 8.43
CA GLY A 206 -16.15 6.89 6.99
C GLY A 206 -16.62 5.51 6.51
N PRO A 207 -16.81 5.35 5.19
CA PRO A 207 -17.12 4.05 4.58
C PRO A 207 -16.13 2.96 5.01
N LYS A 208 -16.62 1.73 5.18
CA LYS A 208 -15.76 0.58 5.53
C LYS A 208 -14.59 0.47 4.56
N VAL A 209 -13.38 0.46 5.10
CA VAL A 209 -12.17 0.21 4.32
C VAL A 209 -12.26 -1.20 3.75
N ARG A 210 -12.27 -1.29 2.42
CA ARG A 210 -12.12 -2.55 1.70
C ARG A 210 -10.70 -2.60 1.17
N THR A 211 -9.85 -3.43 1.75
CA THR A 211 -8.62 -3.83 1.08
C THR A 211 -8.95 -5.05 0.21
N ARG A 212 -8.33 -5.13 -0.97
CA ARG A 212 -8.45 -6.31 -1.80
C ARG A 212 -7.42 -7.29 -1.24
N ALA A 213 -7.84 -8.52 -0.91
CA ALA A 213 -6.88 -9.56 -0.60
C ALA A 213 -5.93 -9.73 -1.79
N MET A 214 -4.63 -9.75 -1.52
CA MET A 214 -3.66 -10.26 -2.48
C MET A 214 -4.04 -11.72 -2.79
N SER A 215 -3.90 -12.13 -4.04
CA SER A 215 -3.98 -13.57 -4.35
C SER A 215 -2.60 -14.18 -4.14
N TRP A 216 -2.55 -15.33 -3.47
CA TRP A 216 -1.35 -16.15 -3.25
C TRP A 216 -0.47 -16.30 -4.52
N GLY A 217 -1.08 -16.32 -5.70
CA GLY A 217 -0.36 -16.36 -6.98
C GLY A 217 0.54 -15.15 -7.22
N ILE A 218 0.06 -13.93 -6.93
CA ILE A 218 0.85 -12.69 -7.10
C ILE A 218 2.02 -12.66 -6.12
N GLU A 219 1.79 -13.08 -4.88
CA GLU A 219 2.85 -13.18 -3.86
C GLU A 219 3.94 -14.15 -4.26
N LYS A 220 3.57 -15.34 -4.73
CA LYS A 220 4.53 -16.38 -5.11
C LYS A 220 5.33 -16.03 -6.35
N GLU A 221 4.72 -15.36 -7.31
CA GLU A 221 5.42 -14.79 -8.45
C GLU A 221 6.45 -13.74 -7.99
N ALA A 222 6.03 -12.78 -7.15
CA ALA A 222 6.92 -11.77 -6.60
C ALA A 222 8.08 -12.40 -5.80
N GLU A 223 7.82 -13.41 -4.97
CA GLU A 223 8.82 -14.14 -4.17
C GLU A 223 9.88 -14.83 -5.05
N THR A 224 9.43 -15.59 -6.06
CA THR A 224 10.31 -16.35 -6.95
C THR A 224 11.23 -15.42 -7.72
N LEU A 225 10.66 -14.36 -8.27
CA LEU A 225 11.38 -13.44 -9.14
C LEU A 225 12.31 -12.53 -8.33
N LYS A 226 11.87 -12.09 -7.14
CA LYS A 226 12.75 -11.34 -6.25
C LYS A 226 13.92 -12.18 -5.74
N SER A 227 13.70 -13.47 -5.50
CA SER A 227 14.77 -14.39 -5.09
C SER A 227 15.85 -14.49 -6.17
N ALA A 228 15.43 -14.64 -7.42
CA ALA A 228 16.33 -14.67 -8.57
C ALA A 228 17.04 -13.32 -8.78
N ALA A 229 16.36 -12.19 -8.53
CA ALA A 229 16.95 -10.88 -8.68
C ALA A 229 18.01 -10.54 -7.63
N LEU A 230 17.77 -10.93 -6.39
CA LEU A 230 18.73 -10.71 -5.31
C LEU A 230 19.81 -11.80 -5.24
N GLY A 231 19.71 -12.85 -6.05
CA GLY A 231 20.60 -14.01 -5.98
C GLY A 231 20.52 -14.75 -4.63
N GLN A 232 19.43 -14.57 -3.88
CA GLN A 232 19.22 -15.17 -2.57
C GLN A 232 17.73 -15.47 -2.34
N PRO A 233 17.37 -16.55 -1.64
CA PRO A 233 15.96 -16.88 -1.39
C PRO A 233 15.29 -15.81 -0.52
N VAL A 234 14.11 -15.34 -0.93
CA VAL A 234 13.25 -14.44 -0.14
C VAL A 234 11.91 -15.08 0.18
N ARG A 235 11.16 -14.48 1.10
CA ARG A 235 9.76 -14.80 1.38
C ARG A 235 8.94 -13.52 1.47
N VAL A 236 7.68 -13.58 1.05
CA VAL A 236 6.70 -12.52 1.34
C VAL A 236 5.96 -12.91 2.61
N LEU A 237 5.94 -12.03 3.61
CA LEU A 237 5.19 -12.20 4.84
C LEU A 237 3.97 -11.27 4.84
N GLU A 238 2.81 -11.82 5.21
CA GLU A 238 1.67 -10.99 5.63
C GLU A 238 2.06 -10.12 6.83
N CYS A 239 1.48 -8.93 6.91
CA CYS A 239 1.74 -7.98 7.98
C CYS A 239 0.46 -7.25 8.43
N GLY A 240 0.50 -6.73 9.66
CA GLY A 240 -0.59 -5.96 10.23
C GLY A 240 -0.40 -4.45 10.06
N LEU A 241 -0.75 -3.70 11.11
CA LEU A 241 -0.59 -2.27 11.19
C LEU A 241 0.77 -1.93 11.80
N PHE A 242 1.57 -1.20 11.05
CA PHE A 242 2.73 -0.51 11.58
C PHE A 242 2.30 0.89 12.02
N ILE A 243 2.79 1.33 13.19
CA ILE A 243 2.59 2.67 13.73
C ILE A 243 3.96 3.34 13.80
N ASP A 244 4.05 4.61 13.42
CA ASP A 244 5.30 5.35 13.48
C ASP A 244 5.68 5.63 14.93
N SER A 245 6.87 5.21 15.33
CA SER A 245 7.36 5.33 16.72
C SER A 245 7.55 6.78 17.20
N GLN A 246 7.75 7.72 16.28
CA GLN A 246 7.93 9.15 16.57
C GLN A 246 6.64 9.94 16.36
N ARG A 247 5.71 9.39 15.57
CA ARG A 247 4.43 9.99 15.19
C ARG A 247 3.32 8.97 15.41
N PRO A 248 2.89 8.72 16.66
CA PRO A 248 1.89 7.69 16.99
C PRO A 248 0.55 7.83 16.24
N TRP A 249 0.29 9.03 15.75
CA TRP A 249 -0.85 9.41 14.93
C TRP A 249 -0.76 8.98 13.47
N LEU A 250 0.37 8.42 13.02
CA LEU A 250 0.61 7.96 11.67
C LEU A 250 0.79 6.43 11.64
N ALA A 251 0.14 5.78 10.69
CA ALA A 251 0.20 4.32 10.55
C ALA A 251 0.11 3.85 9.10
N ALA A 252 0.57 2.63 8.84
CA ALA A 252 0.50 2.03 7.52
C ALA A 252 0.40 0.50 7.61
N SER A 253 -0.25 -0.10 6.62
CA SER A 253 -0.21 -1.54 6.37
C SER A 253 0.18 -1.71 4.90
N PRO A 254 1.43 -2.09 4.61
CA PRO A 254 1.80 -2.65 3.32
C PRO A 254 0.98 -3.90 3.02
N ASP A 255 0.88 -4.28 1.76
CA ASP A 255 0.23 -5.54 1.41
C ASP A 255 1.10 -6.75 1.78
N GLY A 256 2.43 -6.58 1.83
CA GLY A 256 3.35 -7.57 2.39
C GLY A 256 4.73 -7.01 2.76
N ILE A 257 5.51 -7.80 3.49
CA ILE A 257 6.93 -7.52 3.80
C ILE A 257 7.79 -8.60 3.17
N VAL A 258 8.70 -8.22 2.27
CA VAL A 258 9.68 -9.15 1.73
C VAL A 258 10.83 -9.29 2.71
N VAL A 259 11.15 -10.53 3.07
CA VAL A 259 12.24 -10.87 3.98
C VAL A 259 13.24 -11.78 3.30
N ASP A 260 14.51 -11.68 3.71
CA ASP A 260 15.50 -12.70 3.39
C ASP A 260 15.09 -14.01 4.05
N ALA A 261 15.00 -15.10 3.29
CA ALA A 261 14.45 -16.35 3.81
C ALA A 261 15.36 -16.99 4.86
N ARG A 262 16.68 -16.71 4.80
CA ARG A 262 17.70 -17.30 5.68
C ARG A 262 17.79 -16.57 7.02
N SER A 263 17.95 -15.24 6.99
CA SER A 263 18.13 -14.39 8.16
C SER A 263 16.83 -13.86 8.74
N GLY A 264 15.73 -13.88 7.98
CA GLY A 264 14.47 -13.25 8.38
C GLY A 264 14.51 -11.71 8.33
N ARG A 265 15.61 -11.11 7.85
CA ARG A 265 15.75 -9.66 7.76
C ARG A 265 14.74 -9.09 6.78
N ARG A 266 13.99 -8.06 7.20
CA ARG A 266 13.10 -7.29 6.32
C ARG A 266 13.92 -6.56 5.26
N LEU A 267 13.53 -6.70 4.00
CA LEU A 267 14.24 -6.16 2.84
C LEU A 267 13.47 -5.00 2.21
N LEU A 268 12.15 -5.14 2.01
CA LEU A 268 11.31 -4.11 1.39
C LEU A 268 9.83 -4.32 1.67
N CYS A 269 9.02 -3.29 1.44
CA CYS A 269 7.57 -3.36 1.41
C CYS A 269 7.07 -3.88 0.05
N LEU A 270 5.97 -4.62 0.05
CA LEU A 270 5.24 -5.01 -1.16
C LEU A 270 3.89 -4.29 -1.16
N GLU A 271 3.56 -3.64 -2.27
CA GLU A 271 2.27 -2.99 -2.48
C GLU A 271 1.67 -3.48 -3.80
N VAL A 272 0.42 -3.92 -3.80
CA VAL A 272 -0.26 -4.50 -4.97
C VAL A 272 -1.46 -3.67 -5.35
N LYS A 273 -1.51 -3.29 -6.62
CA LYS A 273 -2.61 -2.52 -7.20
C LYS A 273 -3.19 -3.24 -8.41
N CYS A 274 -4.52 -3.35 -8.42
CA CYS A 274 -5.28 -3.92 -9.53
C CYS A 274 -6.19 -2.84 -10.13
N PRO A 275 -5.69 -1.99 -11.05
CA PRO A 275 -6.42 -0.84 -11.59
C PRO A 275 -7.65 -1.30 -12.39
N TYR A 276 -8.84 -1.27 -11.78
CA TYR A 276 -10.07 -1.83 -12.36
C TYR A 276 -10.41 -1.25 -13.75
N LYS A 277 -10.18 0.05 -13.96
CA LYS A 277 -10.38 0.75 -15.25
C LYS A 277 -9.54 0.13 -16.37
N HIS A 278 -8.32 -0.32 -16.06
CA HIS A 278 -7.34 -0.83 -17.03
C HIS A 278 -7.14 -2.35 -16.93
N ARG A 279 -8.02 -3.07 -16.24
CA ARG A 279 -7.89 -4.51 -15.96
C ARG A 279 -7.75 -5.38 -17.22
N HIS A 280 -8.26 -4.95 -18.38
CA HIS A 280 -8.17 -5.67 -19.66
C HIS A 280 -7.15 -5.06 -20.64
N ARG A 281 -6.35 -4.10 -20.19
CA ARG A 281 -5.35 -3.39 -20.99
C ARG A 281 -3.94 -3.81 -20.58
N SER A 282 -2.98 -3.63 -21.48
CA SER A 282 -1.58 -3.61 -21.06
C SER A 282 -1.38 -2.35 -20.20
N VAL A 283 -0.49 -2.45 -19.22
CA VAL A 283 0.14 -1.34 -18.51
C VAL A 283 0.74 -0.35 -19.51
N GLU A 284 1.34 -0.80 -20.61
CA GLU A 284 1.87 0.11 -21.65
C GLU A 284 0.77 0.99 -22.27
N ASP A 285 -0.33 0.39 -22.76
CA ASP A 285 -1.47 1.12 -23.33
C ASP A 285 -2.06 2.07 -22.27
N ALA A 286 -2.15 1.61 -21.02
CA ALA A 286 -2.65 2.43 -19.92
C ALA A 286 -1.73 3.63 -19.62
N CYS A 287 -0.42 3.47 -19.72
CA CYS A 287 0.56 4.56 -19.56
C CYS A 287 0.43 5.60 -20.68
N ARG A 288 0.24 5.16 -21.93
CA ARG A 288 0.17 6.05 -23.10
C ARG A 288 -1.14 6.82 -23.19
N ASP A 289 -2.27 6.16 -22.88
CA ASP A 289 -3.59 6.72 -23.17
C ASP A 289 -4.30 7.36 -21.98
N ASP A 290 -3.85 7.09 -20.75
CA ASP A 290 -4.47 7.63 -19.54
C ASP A 290 -3.47 8.42 -18.68
N PRO A 291 -3.47 9.76 -18.75
CA PRO A 291 -2.63 10.60 -17.91
C PRO A 291 -2.85 10.37 -16.41
N ALA A 292 -4.04 9.90 -16.00
CA ALA A 292 -4.36 9.59 -14.60
C ALA A 292 -3.91 8.20 -14.16
N PHE A 293 -3.38 7.36 -15.07
CA PHE A 293 -2.82 6.07 -14.71
C PHE A 293 -1.60 6.24 -13.80
N CYS A 294 -1.38 5.30 -12.88
CA CYS A 294 -0.36 5.42 -11.84
C CYS A 294 1.07 5.35 -12.38
N LEU A 295 1.32 4.52 -13.40
CA LEU A 295 2.64 4.35 -13.99
C LEU A 295 2.84 5.29 -15.19
N GLN A 296 4.11 5.54 -15.50
CA GLN A 296 4.58 6.23 -16.70
C GLN A 296 5.72 5.42 -17.34
N LEU A 297 5.98 5.66 -18.62
CA LEU A 297 7.16 5.13 -19.31
C LEU A 297 8.42 5.84 -18.82
N ASP A 298 9.43 5.08 -18.46
CA ASP A 298 10.75 5.52 -17.99
C ASP A 298 11.83 5.01 -18.96
N GLY A 299 11.62 5.31 -20.24
CA GLY A 299 12.41 4.79 -21.36
C GLY A 299 11.54 4.03 -22.35
N ASP A 300 11.56 4.50 -23.61
CA ASP A 300 10.83 3.92 -24.73
C ASP A 300 11.79 3.82 -25.93
N THR A 301 12.70 2.85 -25.86
CA THR A 301 13.65 2.61 -26.96
C THR A 301 13.02 1.60 -27.92
N PRO A 302 12.84 1.93 -29.22
CA PRO A 302 12.29 1.00 -30.20
C PRO A 302 13.03 -0.34 -30.19
N GLY A 303 12.28 -1.44 -30.11
CA GLY A 303 12.83 -2.80 -30.06
C GLY A 303 13.24 -3.28 -28.65
N GLN A 304 13.11 -2.45 -27.61
CA GLN A 304 13.29 -2.87 -26.22
C GLN A 304 11.94 -2.92 -25.49
N ALA A 305 11.90 -3.70 -24.41
CA ALA A 305 10.74 -3.73 -23.54
C ALA A 305 10.60 -2.36 -22.83
N PRO A 306 9.42 -1.70 -22.85
CA PRO A 306 9.17 -0.51 -22.04
C PRO A 306 9.49 -0.68 -20.56
N VAL A 307 10.05 0.39 -20.00
CA VAL A 307 10.37 0.49 -18.59
C VAL A 307 9.31 1.34 -17.91
N TYR A 308 8.85 0.95 -16.73
CA TYR A 308 7.79 1.67 -16.03
C TYR A 308 8.27 2.27 -14.72
N ALA A 309 7.93 3.54 -14.47
CA ALA A 309 8.12 4.19 -13.18
C ALA A 309 6.78 4.62 -12.58
N LEU A 310 6.69 4.62 -11.25
CA LEU A 310 5.55 5.19 -10.54
C LEU A 310 5.62 6.72 -10.59
N LYS A 311 4.55 7.37 -11.05
CA LYS A 311 4.46 8.84 -11.05
C LYS A 311 4.55 9.37 -9.62
N LYS A 312 5.51 10.24 -9.33
CA LYS A 312 5.67 10.88 -8.01
C LYS A 312 4.44 11.67 -7.56
N SER A 313 3.68 12.22 -8.51
CA SER A 313 2.43 12.94 -8.27
C SER A 313 1.23 12.03 -7.95
N HIS A 314 1.33 10.73 -8.18
CA HIS A 314 0.21 9.81 -7.99
C HIS A 314 0.04 9.43 -6.51
N SER A 315 -1.21 9.23 -6.09
CA SER A 315 -1.56 8.88 -4.70
C SER A 315 -0.83 7.65 -4.14
N TYR A 316 -0.56 6.66 -4.99
CA TYR A 316 0.20 5.46 -4.61
C TYR A 316 1.65 5.77 -4.24
N PHE A 317 2.27 6.79 -4.83
CA PHE A 317 3.62 7.19 -4.44
C PHE A 317 3.62 7.70 -3.00
N THR A 318 2.75 8.65 -2.67
CA THR A 318 2.59 9.13 -1.29
C THR A 318 2.23 8.00 -0.31
N GLN A 319 1.35 7.07 -0.72
CA GLN A 319 1.01 5.90 0.10
C GLN A 319 2.26 5.07 0.44
N ILE A 320 3.08 4.75 -0.57
CA ILE A 320 4.31 3.97 -0.39
C ILE A 320 5.32 4.76 0.46
N GLN A 321 5.47 6.07 0.25
CA GLN A 321 6.37 6.89 1.09
C GLN A 321 5.98 6.83 2.59
N VAL A 322 4.68 6.87 2.90
CA VAL A 322 4.21 6.68 4.29
C VAL A 322 4.50 5.26 4.79
N GLN A 323 4.30 4.23 3.97
CA GLN A 323 4.63 2.85 4.34
C GLN A 323 6.12 2.68 4.65
N LEU A 324 7.01 3.27 3.84
CA LEU A 324 8.46 3.23 4.04
C LEU A 324 8.86 3.97 5.33
N ALA A 325 8.34 5.18 5.55
CA ALA A 325 8.59 5.95 6.75
C ALA A 325 8.18 5.19 8.03
N VAL A 326 6.97 4.63 8.05
CA VAL A 326 6.39 3.95 9.22
C VAL A 326 7.07 2.60 9.49
N THR A 327 7.47 1.87 8.45
CA THR A 327 8.14 0.55 8.60
C THR A 327 9.64 0.67 8.86
N GLY A 328 10.25 1.83 8.56
CA GLY A 328 11.69 2.04 8.60
C GLY A 328 12.45 1.37 7.46
N LEU A 329 11.77 1.01 6.37
CA LEU A 329 12.37 0.44 5.16
C LEU A 329 12.66 1.53 4.12
N ASP A 330 13.68 1.33 3.29
CA ASP A 330 14.11 2.31 2.28
C ASP A 330 13.53 2.04 0.89
N ARG A 331 12.94 0.86 0.66
CA ARG A 331 12.46 0.40 -0.64
C ARG A 331 11.14 -0.34 -0.54
N ALA A 332 10.36 -0.23 -1.61
CA ALA A 332 9.18 -1.03 -1.88
C ALA A 332 9.18 -1.53 -3.32
N ASP A 333 8.52 -2.66 -3.56
CA ASP A 333 8.12 -3.07 -4.90
C ASP A 333 6.60 -2.81 -5.05
N LEU A 334 6.23 -1.97 -6.02
CA LEU A 334 4.85 -1.78 -6.45
C LEU A 334 4.53 -2.78 -7.56
N VAL A 335 3.57 -3.66 -7.30
CA VAL A 335 3.03 -4.62 -8.27
C VAL A 335 1.73 -4.07 -8.85
N VAL A 336 1.68 -3.85 -10.15
CA VAL A 336 0.46 -3.45 -10.88
C VAL A 336 -0.02 -4.62 -11.72
N PHE A 337 -1.14 -5.22 -11.31
CA PHE A 337 -1.72 -6.38 -11.98
C PHE A 337 -2.89 -5.99 -12.89
N THR A 338 -2.79 -6.37 -14.17
CA THR A 338 -3.90 -6.44 -15.12
C THR A 338 -4.07 -7.88 -15.60
N LEU A 339 -5.17 -8.18 -16.29
CA LEU A 339 -5.40 -9.50 -16.88
C LEU A 339 -4.49 -9.77 -18.11
N LYS A 340 -3.76 -8.77 -18.58
CA LYS A 340 -2.79 -8.90 -19.68
C LYS A 340 -1.36 -8.96 -19.17
N GLU A 341 -1.03 -8.17 -18.15
CA GLU A 341 0.32 -8.13 -17.61
C GLU A 341 0.39 -7.78 -16.12
N THR A 342 1.47 -8.21 -15.47
CA THR A 342 1.87 -7.85 -14.11
C THR A 342 3.14 -7.02 -14.20
N ALA A 343 3.07 -5.73 -13.89
CA ALA A 343 4.24 -4.85 -13.84
C ALA A 343 4.80 -4.75 -12.41
N ILE A 344 6.11 -4.93 -12.21
CA ILE A 344 6.76 -4.77 -10.90
C ILE A 344 7.75 -3.61 -10.98
N VAL A 345 7.47 -2.56 -10.20
CA VAL A 345 8.15 -1.26 -10.22
C VAL A 345 8.75 -0.96 -8.86
N PRO A 346 10.08 -0.80 -8.74
CA PRO A 346 10.71 -0.45 -7.48
C PRO A 346 10.47 1.02 -7.15
N VAL A 347 10.23 1.30 -5.88
CA VAL A 347 10.01 2.65 -5.34
C VAL A 347 10.96 2.82 -4.15
N SER A 348 11.80 3.84 -4.20
CA SER A 348 12.71 4.17 -3.10
C SER A 348 12.12 5.28 -2.24
N PHE A 349 12.51 5.32 -0.97
CA PHE A 349 12.18 6.41 -0.07
C PHE A 349 12.72 7.74 -0.60
N ASP A 350 11.88 8.77 -0.62
CA ASP A 350 12.19 10.11 -1.10
C ASP A 350 12.13 11.07 0.10
N PRO A 351 13.28 11.42 0.71
CA PRO A 351 13.32 12.20 1.95
C PRO A 351 12.76 13.61 1.76
N ASP A 352 13.03 14.24 0.62
CA ASP A 352 12.57 15.61 0.35
C ASP A 352 11.04 15.65 0.23
N LEU A 353 10.46 14.70 -0.52
CA LEU A 353 9.01 14.60 -0.64
C LEU A 353 8.36 14.15 0.67
N TRP A 354 9.04 13.31 1.45
CA TRP A 354 8.58 12.89 2.76
C TRP A 354 8.49 14.06 3.74
N ASP A 355 9.53 14.90 3.82
CA ASP A 355 9.56 16.05 4.73
C ASP A 355 8.41 17.03 4.45
N GLU A 356 8.12 17.30 3.17
CA GLU A 356 6.95 18.10 2.79
C GLU A 356 5.64 17.40 3.17
N THR A 357 5.54 16.10 2.87
CA THR A 357 4.33 15.32 3.11
C THR A 357 4.02 15.27 4.61
N VAL A 358 4.97 14.86 5.44
CA VAL A 358 4.78 14.68 6.88
C VAL A 358 4.43 16.01 7.56
N SER A 359 5.04 17.12 7.16
CA SER A 359 4.71 18.46 7.66
C SER A 359 3.24 18.80 7.43
N LYS A 360 2.70 18.50 6.24
CA LYS A 360 1.29 18.73 5.91
C LYS A 360 0.35 17.78 6.67
N LEU A 361 0.75 16.52 6.85
CA LEU A 361 -0.02 15.56 7.65
C LEU A 361 -0.08 15.97 9.12
N GLU A 362 1.02 16.46 9.68
CA GLU A 362 1.09 16.95 11.06
C GLU A 362 0.18 18.16 11.28
N VAL A 363 0.21 19.14 10.37
CA VAL A 363 -0.73 20.28 10.39
C VAL A 363 -2.18 19.78 10.39
N PHE A 364 -2.53 18.85 9.51
CA PHE A 364 -3.88 18.29 9.49
C PHE A 364 -4.23 17.59 10.80
N TYR A 365 -3.31 16.80 11.35
CA TYR A 365 -3.55 16.07 12.58
C TYR A 365 -3.77 17.01 13.76
N ARG A 366 -2.86 17.97 13.93
CA ARG A 366 -2.87 18.95 15.01
C ARG A 366 -4.08 19.88 14.94
N ASP A 367 -4.41 20.38 13.75
CA ASP A 367 -5.37 21.49 13.59
C ASP A 367 -6.77 21.02 13.19
N ALA A 368 -6.93 19.76 12.74
CA ALA A 368 -8.22 19.20 12.39
C ALA A 368 -8.60 17.96 13.21
N VAL A 369 -7.73 16.95 13.29
CA VAL A 369 -8.08 15.67 13.94
C VAL A 369 -8.16 15.83 15.46
N LEU A 370 -7.12 16.37 16.11
CA LEU A 370 -7.11 16.52 17.57
C LEU A 370 -8.28 17.36 18.12
N PRO A 371 -8.62 18.54 17.54
CA PRO A 371 -9.79 19.31 17.98
C PRO A 371 -11.09 18.52 17.83
N HIS A 372 -11.25 17.80 16.72
CA HIS A 372 -12.43 16.99 16.46
C HIS A 372 -12.58 15.83 17.46
N LEU A 373 -11.49 15.16 17.83
CA LEU A 373 -11.49 14.12 18.86
C LEU A 373 -11.87 14.68 20.24
N ARG A 374 -11.30 15.83 20.63
CA ARG A 374 -11.65 16.49 21.90
C ARG A 374 -13.13 16.84 21.97
N GLN A 375 -13.68 17.39 20.89
CA GLN A 375 -15.11 17.73 20.81
C GLN A 375 -15.98 16.47 20.99
N LYS A 376 -15.62 15.36 20.36
CA LYS A 376 -16.35 14.09 20.53
C LYS A 376 -16.27 13.54 21.93
N MET A 377 -15.09 13.58 22.57
CA MET A 377 -14.96 13.14 23.95
C MET A 377 -15.84 13.97 24.89
N GLN A 378 -15.92 15.29 24.67
CA GLN A 378 -16.80 16.18 25.44
C GLN A 378 -18.29 15.88 25.20
N GLN A 379 -18.68 15.63 23.95
CA GLN A 379 -20.06 15.25 23.59
C GLN A 379 -20.46 13.91 24.22
N ASN A 380 -19.59 12.90 24.17
CA ASN A 380 -19.85 11.60 24.76
C ASN A 380 -19.92 11.68 26.30
N ALA A 381 -19.07 12.49 26.93
CA ALA A 381 -19.13 12.73 28.37
C ALA A 381 -20.43 13.45 28.79
N ALA A 382 -20.94 14.35 27.93
CA ALA A 382 -22.20 15.06 28.16
C ALA A 382 -23.45 14.21 27.90
N ALA A 383 -23.36 13.15 27.09
CA ALA A 383 -24.50 12.29 26.74
C ALA A 383 -24.92 11.31 27.86
N GLY A 384 -24.08 11.08 28.88
CA GLY A 384 -24.34 10.12 29.96
C GLY A 384 -24.33 8.66 29.48
N PRO A 385 -24.23 7.65 30.38
CA PRO A 385 -24.41 6.26 29.98
C PRO A 385 -25.88 6.05 29.55
N GLU A 386 -26.10 5.52 28.34
CA GLU A 386 -27.40 4.96 27.95
C GLU A 386 -27.75 3.85 28.95
N LEU A 387 -28.82 4.05 29.72
CA LEU A 387 -29.37 3.12 30.72
C LEU A 387 -30.06 1.93 30.07
#